data_AF-A0A4Z0GEI0-F1
#
_entry.id   AF-A0A4Z0GEI0-F1
#
_cell.length_a   1.000
_cell.length_b   1.000
_cell.length_c   1.000
_cell.angle_alpha   90.00
_cell.angle_beta   90.00
_cell.angle_gamma   90.00
#
_symmetry.space_group_name_H-M   'P 1'
#
loop_
_entity.id
_entity.type
_entity.pdbx_description
1 polymer ?
#
loop_
_entity_poly.entity_id
_entity_poly.type
_entity_poly.pdbx_seq_one_letter_code
_entity_poly.pdbx_strand_id
1 'polypeptide(L)'
;MRRNTVVGIVAAGVLAGGGALFLFQDDDAKDTSGDAKPKHSAGAPRTEQKDAPADAPQAESAVPSPDPAQTADLLRRLRAIHPALAADEAKAVSRARNVCDDAQWTEGDDTAVGARAAQRFSGGDVPTLGPEQGVRIVTAVRESFCS
;
A
#
# COMPACT_ATOMS: atom_id res chain seq x y z
N MET A 1 -30.83 13.92 26.60
CA MET A 1 -31.75 14.07 25.44
C MET A 1 -30.98 14.72 24.30
N ARG A 2 -30.78 14.00 23.19
CA ARG A 2 -30.89 14.46 21.80
C ARG A 2 -30.46 13.30 20.90
N ARG A 3 -31.47 12.65 20.34
CA ARG A 3 -31.38 11.65 19.28
C ARG A 3 -31.26 12.42 17.97
N ASN A 4 -30.29 12.12 17.13
CA ASN A 4 -30.38 12.47 15.70
C ASN A 4 -30.34 11.16 14.89
N THR A 5 -31.51 10.88 14.33
CA THR A 5 -31.84 9.78 13.41
C THR A 5 -31.89 10.32 11.98
N VAL A 6 -31.80 9.40 11.00
CA VAL A 6 -32.21 9.42 9.56
C VAL A 6 -30.99 9.05 8.70
N VAL A 7 -30.81 7.80 8.25
CA VAL A 7 -31.52 7.01 7.20
C VAL A 7 -31.43 7.63 5.80
N GLY A 8 -30.69 6.98 4.90
CA GLY A 8 -30.70 7.21 3.46
C GLY A 8 -30.09 6.03 2.71
N ILE A 9 -30.94 5.14 2.20
CA ILE A 9 -30.66 4.08 1.22
C ILE A 9 -30.85 4.68 -0.19
N VAL A 10 -30.42 3.95 -1.24
CA VAL A 10 -30.69 4.07 -2.70
C VAL A 10 -29.43 4.55 -3.47
N ALA A 11 -28.90 3.92 -4.54
CA ALA A 11 -29.39 2.91 -5.48
C ALA A 11 -28.22 2.10 -6.10
N ALA A 12 -28.57 0.93 -6.63
CA ALA A 12 -27.78 0.12 -7.55
C ALA A 12 -27.60 0.80 -8.92
N GLY A 13 -26.49 0.49 -9.59
CA GLY A 13 -26.26 0.86 -10.99
C GLY A 13 -25.11 0.06 -11.60
N VAL A 14 -25.42 -1.13 -12.14
CA VAL A 14 -24.55 -1.90 -13.03
C VAL A 14 -24.64 -1.28 -14.42
N LEU A 15 -23.50 -0.95 -15.05
CA LEU A 15 -23.42 -0.76 -16.50
C LEU A 15 -22.12 -1.36 -17.04
N ALA A 16 -22.32 -2.33 -17.92
CA ALA A 16 -21.31 -2.97 -18.74
C ALA A 16 -20.93 -2.10 -19.95
N GLY A 17 -19.73 -2.31 -20.49
CA GLY A 17 -19.23 -1.76 -21.75
C GLY A 17 -17.73 -1.51 -21.62
N GLY A 18 -16.81 -2.23 -22.27
CA GLY A 18 -16.86 -2.76 -23.63
C GLY A 18 -16.30 -1.69 -24.57
N GLY A 19 -15.03 -1.79 -24.95
CA GLY A 19 -14.42 -0.89 -25.94
C GLY A 19 -12.90 -0.82 -25.88
N ALA A 20 -12.22 -1.80 -26.46
CA ALA A 20 -10.85 -1.63 -26.90
C ALA A 20 -10.85 -0.84 -28.21
N LEU A 21 -10.08 0.26 -28.29
CA LEU A 21 -9.55 0.77 -29.55
C LEU A 21 -8.08 1.10 -29.35
N PHE A 22 -7.25 0.26 -29.96
CA PHE A 22 -5.85 0.47 -30.24
C PHE A 22 -5.68 1.67 -31.17
N LEU A 23 -4.70 2.53 -30.89
CA LEU A 23 -4.06 3.38 -31.89
C LEU A 23 -2.55 3.09 -31.84
N PHE A 24 -2.17 1.94 -32.41
CA PHE A 24 -0.81 1.74 -32.92
C PHE A 24 -0.86 1.98 -34.43
N GLN A 25 0.02 2.89 -34.86
CA GLN A 25 0.74 2.99 -36.14
C GLN A 25 0.20 2.20 -37.35
N ASP A 26 0.03 2.90 -38.47
CA ASP A 26 0.24 2.29 -39.79
C ASP A 26 0.79 3.36 -40.75
N ASP A 27 2.10 3.28 -40.97
CA ASP A 27 2.86 3.93 -42.05
C ASP A 27 3.04 2.83 -43.12
N ASP A 28 2.75 3.20 -44.37
CA ASP A 28 2.66 2.41 -45.58
C ASP A 28 3.50 1.11 -45.69
N ALA A 29 2.84 -0.01 -46.01
CA ALA A 29 3.38 -0.96 -46.98
C ALA A 29 2.29 -1.80 -47.67
N LYS A 30 2.30 -1.67 -48.99
CA LYS A 30 1.41 -2.26 -49.98
C LYS A 30 1.79 -3.71 -50.30
N ASP A 31 0.82 -4.42 -50.89
CA ASP A 31 0.96 -5.53 -51.86
C ASP A 31 0.67 -6.99 -51.39
N THR A 32 -0.57 -7.39 -51.73
CA THR A 32 -0.98 -8.60 -52.50
C THR A 32 -0.72 -10.03 -52.01
N SER A 33 -1.85 -10.75 -51.91
CA SER A 33 -2.15 -12.14 -52.33
C SER A 33 -1.26 -13.31 -51.90
N GLY A 34 -1.89 -14.31 -51.27
CA GLY A 34 -1.36 -15.69 -51.28
C GLY A 34 -2.00 -16.63 -50.27
N ASP A 35 -2.91 -17.47 -50.76
CA ASP A 35 -3.50 -18.65 -50.13
C ASP A 35 -2.50 -19.61 -49.46
N ALA A 36 -2.93 -20.23 -48.36
CA ALA A 36 -2.71 -21.64 -47.96
C ALA A 36 -2.24 -21.90 -46.49
N LYS A 37 -3.13 -22.57 -45.75
CA LYS A 37 -2.95 -23.45 -44.56
C LYS A 37 -1.84 -24.52 -44.79
N PRO A 38 -1.50 -25.43 -43.85
CA PRO A 38 -1.62 -25.51 -42.36
C PRO A 38 -0.28 -25.94 -41.68
N LYS A 39 -0.21 -26.00 -40.33
CA LYS A 39 0.13 -27.22 -39.54
C LYS A 39 0.48 -26.94 -38.07
N HIS A 40 -0.06 -27.81 -37.23
CA HIS A 40 0.13 -27.97 -35.78
C HIS A 40 1.59 -27.99 -35.29
N SER A 41 1.80 -27.45 -34.09
CA SER A 41 2.35 -28.16 -32.91
C SER A 41 2.17 -27.23 -31.69
N ALA A 42 1.26 -27.54 -30.77
CA ALA A 42 1.51 -28.36 -29.57
C ALA A 42 2.52 -27.69 -28.62
N GLY A 43 2.01 -27.16 -27.50
CA GLY A 43 2.83 -26.70 -26.38
C GLY A 43 2.18 -25.59 -25.54
N ALA A 44 1.18 -25.94 -24.74
CA ALA A 44 1.03 -25.32 -23.42
C ALA A 44 1.61 -26.32 -22.39
N PRO A 45 2.04 -25.94 -21.18
CA PRO A 45 1.96 -24.63 -20.55
C PRO A 45 3.29 -24.17 -19.90
N ARG A 46 3.52 -22.86 -19.73
CA ARG A 46 4.34 -22.42 -18.58
C ARG A 46 3.97 -21.01 -18.16
N THR A 47 3.40 -20.96 -16.97
CA THR A 47 3.41 -19.86 -16.01
C THR A 47 4.60 -18.91 -16.20
N GLU A 48 4.37 -17.76 -16.84
CA GLU A 48 5.23 -16.60 -16.65
C GLU A 48 4.88 -16.00 -15.29
N GLN A 49 5.71 -16.45 -14.36
CA GLN A 49 5.96 -15.93 -13.05
C GLN A 49 5.94 -14.41 -13.10
N LYS A 50 4.94 -13.85 -12.44
CA LYS A 50 4.86 -12.44 -12.06
C LYS A 50 6.16 -12.10 -11.34
N ASP A 51 7.08 -11.42 -12.03
CA ASP A 51 8.26 -10.83 -11.41
C ASP A 51 7.77 -9.94 -10.28
N ALA A 52 7.95 -10.42 -9.05
CA ALA A 52 7.85 -9.60 -7.86
C ALA A 52 8.92 -8.50 -8.02
N PRO A 53 8.59 -7.22 -7.81
CA PRO A 53 9.61 -6.20 -7.81
C PRO A 53 10.66 -6.58 -6.76
N ALA A 54 11.90 -6.67 -7.21
CA ALA A 54 13.05 -6.96 -6.37
C ALA A 54 13.04 -6.03 -5.16
N ASP A 55 13.15 -6.65 -3.98
CA ASP A 55 13.36 -5.98 -2.70
C ASP A 55 14.64 -5.15 -2.83
N ALA A 56 14.49 -3.86 -3.09
CA ALA A 56 15.61 -2.93 -3.10
C ALA A 56 16.27 -2.99 -1.72
N PRO A 57 17.62 -2.97 -1.61
CA PRO A 57 18.30 -3.08 -0.32
C PRO A 57 17.75 -2.01 0.63
N GLN A 58 16.94 -2.45 1.60
CA GLN A 58 16.37 -1.58 2.61
C GLN A 58 17.56 -1.09 3.44
N ALA A 59 17.90 0.20 3.32
CA ALA A 59 18.97 0.79 4.10
C ALA A 59 18.77 0.40 5.57
N GLU A 60 19.79 -0.22 6.18
CA GLU A 60 19.67 -0.70 7.55
C GLU A 60 19.37 0.51 8.45
N SER A 61 18.12 0.62 8.92
CA SER A 61 17.74 1.69 9.82
C SER A 61 18.65 1.61 11.05
N ALA A 62 19.36 2.70 11.34
CA ALA A 62 20.16 2.86 12.57
C ALA A 62 19.30 2.73 13.84
N VAL A 63 17.97 2.78 13.67
CA VAL A 63 16.97 2.51 14.70
C VAL A 63 17.00 1.04 15.12
N PRO A 64 17.27 0.74 16.41
CA PRO A 64 17.23 -0.61 16.93
C PRO A 64 15.83 -1.22 16.80
N SER A 65 15.77 -2.54 16.64
CA SER A 65 14.47 -3.22 16.62
C SER A 65 13.87 -3.26 18.03
N PRO A 66 12.55 -3.02 18.20
CA PRO A 66 11.91 -3.11 19.50
C PRO A 66 11.98 -4.52 20.09
N ASP A 67 12.04 -4.61 21.41
CA ASP A 67 11.90 -5.88 22.14
C ASP A 67 10.44 -6.40 22.11
N PRO A 68 10.15 -7.62 22.61
CA PRO A 68 8.79 -8.18 22.58
C PRO A 68 7.74 -7.36 23.34
N ALA A 69 8.11 -6.72 24.45
CA ALA A 69 7.19 -5.90 25.23
C ALA A 69 6.89 -4.58 24.51
N GLN A 70 7.92 -3.96 23.93
CA GLN A 70 7.79 -2.77 23.09
C GLN A 70 6.95 -3.05 21.83
N THR A 71 7.14 -4.22 21.22
CA THR A 71 6.36 -4.66 20.05
C THR A 71 4.90 -4.84 20.42
N ALA A 72 4.59 -5.50 21.55
CA ALA A 72 3.22 -5.64 22.02
C ALA A 72 2.55 -4.27 22.30
N ASP A 73 3.30 -3.34 22.90
CA ASP A 73 2.84 -1.98 23.17
C ASP A 73 2.55 -1.19 21.89
N LEU A 74 3.47 -1.24 20.92
CA LEU A 74 3.32 -0.66 19.58
C LEU A 74 2.06 -1.19 18.89
N LEU A 75 1.90 -2.51 18.80
CA LEU A 75 0.75 -3.12 18.12
C LEU A 75 -0.57 -2.75 18.81
N ARG A 76 -0.61 -2.70 20.15
CA ARG A 76 -1.80 -2.25 20.89
C ARG A 76 -2.17 -0.81 20.49
N ARG A 77 -1.20 0.09 20.44
CA ARG A 77 -1.41 1.50 20.08
C ARG A 77 -1.85 1.67 18.62
N LEU A 78 -1.22 0.94 17.69
CA LEU A 78 -1.60 0.94 16.28
C LEU A 78 -3.03 0.43 16.07
N ARG A 79 -3.44 -0.64 16.77
CA ARG A 79 -4.83 -1.15 16.72
C ARG A 79 -5.86 -0.12 17.18
N ALA A 80 -5.50 0.72 18.16
CA ALA A 80 -6.37 1.80 18.64
C ALA A 80 -6.51 2.97 17.65
N ILE A 81 -5.64 3.06 16.64
CA ILE A 81 -5.75 4.01 15.52
C ILE A 81 -6.59 3.38 14.42
N HIS A 82 -6.18 2.20 13.95
CA HIS A 82 -6.92 1.40 12.97
C HIS A 82 -6.47 -0.06 13.06
N PRO A 83 -7.40 -1.04 13.15
CA PRO A 83 -7.05 -2.44 13.40
C PRO A 83 -6.14 -3.05 12.32
N ALA A 84 -6.30 -2.65 11.05
CA ALA A 84 -5.48 -3.14 9.95
C ALA A 84 -3.99 -2.72 10.05
N LEU A 85 -3.64 -1.73 10.87
CA LEU A 85 -2.25 -1.28 11.05
C LEU A 85 -1.37 -2.31 11.75
N ALA A 86 -1.99 -3.23 12.48
CA ALA A 86 -1.33 -4.28 13.25
C ALA A 86 -1.86 -5.67 12.89
N ALA A 87 -2.41 -5.81 11.68
CA ALA A 87 -2.82 -7.09 11.12
C ALA A 87 -1.60 -7.95 10.76
N ASP A 88 -0.52 -7.31 10.33
CA ASP A 88 0.78 -7.92 10.08
C ASP A 88 1.81 -7.27 11.02
N GLU A 89 2.29 -8.05 11.98
CA GLU A 89 3.24 -7.59 12.99
C GLU A 89 4.60 -7.20 12.40
N ALA A 90 5.16 -8.04 11.53
CA ALA A 90 6.47 -7.80 10.93
C ALA A 90 6.46 -6.51 10.09
N LYS A 91 5.38 -6.31 9.31
CA LYS A 91 5.17 -5.09 8.53
C LYS A 91 4.95 -3.88 9.43
N ALA A 92 4.20 -4.00 10.51
CA ALA A 92 3.96 -2.91 11.47
C ALA A 92 5.28 -2.46 12.14
N VAL A 93 6.10 -3.40 12.59
CA VAL A 93 7.41 -3.13 13.20
C VAL A 93 8.36 -2.49 12.18
N SER A 94 8.46 -3.04 10.96
CA SER A 94 9.31 -2.49 9.90
C SER A 94 8.93 -1.04 9.55
N ARG A 95 7.63 -0.77 9.37
CA ARG A 95 7.12 0.58 9.12
C ARG A 95 7.35 1.52 10.30
N ALA A 96 7.19 1.04 11.53
CA ALA A 96 7.44 1.82 12.73
C ALA A 96 8.93 2.21 12.87
N ARG A 97 9.86 1.31 12.56
CA ARG A 97 11.30 1.62 12.56
C ARG A 97 11.64 2.70 11.55
N ASN A 98 11.04 2.67 10.36
CA ASN A 98 11.20 3.73 9.37
C ASN A 98 10.63 5.08 9.84
N VAL A 99 9.48 5.08 10.52
CA VAL A 99 8.90 6.31 11.10
C VAL A 99 9.78 6.86 12.22
N CYS A 100 10.37 5.98 13.03
CA CYS A 100 11.31 6.40 14.06
C CYS A 100 12.54 7.09 13.44
N ASP A 101 13.09 6.53 12.37
CA ASP A 101 14.19 7.15 11.63
C ASP A 101 13.78 8.52 11.09
N ASP A 102 12.63 8.63 10.40
CA ASP A 102 12.13 9.92 9.90
C ASP A 102 11.97 10.97 11.01
N ALA A 103 11.50 10.55 12.19
CA ALA A 103 11.25 11.42 13.34
C ALA A 103 12.54 11.91 14.00
N GLN A 104 13.60 11.10 14.04
CA GLN A 104 14.90 11.50 14.56
C GLN A 104 15.58 12.54 13.67
N TRP A 105 15.41 12.45 12.35
CA TRP A 105 16.03 13.39 11.39
C TRP A 105 15.22 14.67 11.15
N THR A 106 13.98 14.76 11.64
CA THR A 106 13.09 15.90 11.42
C THR A 106 12.77 16.57 12.76
N GLU A 107 13.73 17.29 13.34
CA GLU A 107 13.48 18.09 14.54
C GLU A 107 12.47 19.23 14.23
N GLY A 108 11.28 19.14 14.83
CA GLY A 108 10.33 20.27 14.91
C GLY A 108 9.22 20.32 13.86
N ASP A 109 9.09 19.34 12.96
CA ASP A 109 7.96 19.28 12.00
C ASP A 109 7.15 17.97 12.14
N ASP A 110 6.44 17.87 13.25
CA ASP A 110 5.52 16.75 13.54
C ASP A 110 4.44 16.58 12.44
N THR A 111 4.11 17.64 11.70
CA THR A 111 3.10 17.58 10.64
C THR A 111 3.66 16.88 9.40
N ALA A 112 4.89 17.22 8.98
CA ALA A 112 5.54 16.54 7.87
C ALA A 112 5.86 15.08 8.20
N VAL A 113 6.35 14.80 9.42
CA VAL A 113 6.60 13.41 9.87
C VAL A 113 5.28 12.64 9.94
N GLY A 114 4.21 13.26 10.44
CA GLY A 114 2.86 12.69 10.43
C GLY A 114 2.37 12.35 9.03
N ALA A 115 2.49 13.27 8.06
CA ALA A 115 2.08 13.03 6.68
C ALA A 115 2.86 11.88 6.01
N ARG A 116 4.17 11.78 6.30
CA ARG A 116 5.02 10.67 5.85
C ARG A 116 4.62 9.35 6.50
N ALA A 117 4.37 9.35 7.82
CA ALA A 117 3.91 8.17 8.54
C ALA A 117 2.56 7.68 8.01
N ALA A 118 1.62 8.58 7.72
CA ALA A 118 0.34 8.26 7.11
C ALA A 118 0.52 7.55 5.76
N GLN A 119 1.38 8.08 4.88
CA GLN A 119 1.67 7.46 3.59
C GLN A 119 2.32 6.08 3.73
N ARG A 120 3.28 5.93 4.65
CA ARG A 120 3.97 4.66 4.91
C ARG A 120 3.03 3.58 5.40
N PHE A 121 2.07 3.93 6.26
CA PHE A 121 1.13 2.98 6.83
C PHE A 121 -0.09 2.71 5.94
N SER A 122 -0.40 3.61 4.99
CA SER A 122 -1.45 3.39 4.00
C SER A 122 -1.11 2.26 3.01
N GLY A 123 -2.13 1.76 2.32
CA GLY A 123 -2.01 0.77 1.24
C GLY A 123 -2.16 -0.68 1.70
N GLY A 124 -2.44 -1.56 0.73
CA GLY A 124 -2.91 -2.92 1.01
C GLY A 124 -4.30 -2.85 1.67
N ASP A 125 -4.45 -3.51 2.81
CA ASP A 125 -5.69 -3.54 3.60
C ASP A 125 -5.90 -2.31 4.50
N VAL A 126 -4.92 -1.40 4.54
CA VAL A 126 -5.03 -0.15 5.30
C VAL A 126 -5.56 0.95 4.36
N PRO A 127 -6.68 1.61 4.69
CA PRO A 127 -7.18 2.73 3.89
C PRO A 127 -6.17 3.88 3.89
N THR A 128 -6.34 4.82 2.96
CA THR A 128 -5.54 6.06 2.97
C THR A 128 -5.77 6.79 4.29
N LEU A 129 -4.67 7.01 5.02
CA LEU A 129 -4.70 7.69 6.32
C LEU A 129 -4.55 9.20 6.14
N GLY A 130 -5.27 9.95 6.96
CA GLY A 130 -5.12 11.41 7.05
C GLY A 130 -3.89 11.83 7.86
N PRO A 131 -3.46 13.10 7.75
CA PRO A 131 -2.30 13.61 8.48
C PRO A 131 -2.46 13.48 10.01
N GLU A 132 -3.67 13.68 10.56
CA GLU A 132 -3.91 13.50 11.99
C GLU A 132 -3.70 12.06 12.47
N GLN A 133 -4.12 11.07 11.67
CA GLN A 133 -3.85 9.67 11.97
C GLN A 133 -2.36 9.37 11.88
N GLY A 134 -1.67 9.99 10.92
CA GLY A 134 -0.22 9.96 10.79
C GLY A 134 0.49 10.47 12.04
N VAL A 135 0.09 11.63 12.58
CA VAL A 135 0.64 12.15 13.84
C VAL A 135 0.43 11.18 14.99
N ARG A 136 -0.77 10.59 15.11
CA ARG A 136 -1.04 9.57 16.14
C ARG A 136 -0.15 8.34 15.99
N ILE A 137 0.18 7.94 14.76
CA ILE A 137 1.14 6.84 14.50
C ILE A 137 2.53 7.23 14.99
N VAL A 138 3.01 8.43 14.66
CA VAL A 138 4.31 8.93 15.12
C VAL A 138 4.38 8.94 16.64
N THR A 139 3.34 9.45 17.32
CA THR A 139 3.25 9.40 18.79
C THR A 139 3.29 7.97 19.31
N ALA A 140 2.55 7.04 18.72
CA ALA A 140 2.56 5.64 19.13
C ALA A 140 3.95 4.99 18.99
N VAL A 141 4.70 5.33 17.93
CA VAL A 141 6.07 4.85 17.72
C VAL A 141 7.02 5.46 18.75
N ARG A 142 6.90 6.76 19.02
CA ARG A 142 7.74 7.46 20.02
C ARG A 142 7.52 6.94 21.44
N GLU A 143 6.27 6.70 21.80
CA GLU A 143 5.93 6.19 23.14
C GLU A 143 6.21 4.70 23.35
N SER A 144 6.53 3.95 22.30
CA SER A 144 6.80 2.51 22.41
C SER A 144 8.29 2.19 22.46
N PHE A 145 9.07 2.66 21.49
CA PHE A 145 10.50 2.33 21.42
C PHE A 145 11.41 3.43 20.84
N CYS A 146 10.83 4.51 20.30
CA CYS A 146 11.60 5.55 19.62
C CYS A 146 11.76 6.81 20.51
N SER A 147 12.91 6.92 21.19
CA SER A 147 13.26 8.05 22.04
C SER A 147 14.18 9.06 21.36
#